data_AF-I0IJW2-F1
#
_entry.id   AF-I0IJW2-F1
#
_cell.length_a   1.000
_cell.length_b   1.000
_cell.length_c   1.000
_cell.angle_alpha   90.00
_cell.angle_beta   90.00
_cell.angle_gamma   90.00
#
_symmetry.space_group_name_H-M   'P 1'
#
loop_
_entity.id
_entity.type
_entity.pdbx_description
1 polymer ?
#
loop_
_entity_poly.entity_id
_entity_poly.type
_entity_poly.pdbx_seq_one_letter_code
_entity_poly.pdbx_strand_id
1 'polypeptide(L)' 'SIQEMFRRVSEQFTAMFRRKAFLHWYTGEGMDEMEFTEAESNMNDLVAEYQ' A
#
# COMPACT_ATOMS: atom_id res chain seq x y z
N SER A 1 -15.32 9.43 -6.54
CA SER A 1 -15.46 9.74 -5.09
C SER A 1 -14.08 9.68 -4.44
N ILE A 2 -13.94 10.00 -3.14
CA ILE A 2 -12.66 9.85 -2.44
C ILE A 2 -12.15 8.39 -2.48
N GLN A 3 -13.07 7.41 -2.50
CA GLN A 3 -12.74 5.99 -2.68
C GLN A 3 -12.01 5.72 -3.99
N GLU A 4 -12.39 6.40 -5.08
CA GLU A 4 -11.75 6.20 -6.38
C GLU A 4 -10.30 6.71 -6.37
N MET A 5 -10.01 7.77 -5.62
CA MET A 5 -8.63 8.22 -5.43
C MET A 5 -7.81 7.18 -4.66
N PHE A 6 -8.34 6.68 -3.54
CA PHE A 6 -7.66 5.65 -2.76
C PHE A 6 -7.45 4.34 -3.55
N ARG A 7 -8.43 3.94 -4.36
CA ARG A 7 -8.32 2.76 -5.23
C ARG A 7 -7.17 2.91 -6.24
N ARG A 8 -7.03 4.08 -6.88
CA ARG A 8 -5.92 4.34 -7.82
C ARG A 8 -4.56 4.29 -7.12
N VAL A 9 -4.45 4.83 -5.90
CA VAL A 9 -3.21 4.75 -5.11
C VAL A 9 -2.88 3.31 -4.76
N SER A 10 -3.88 2.52 -4.31
CA SER A 10 -3.74 1.09 -4.04
C SER A 10 -3.18 0.32 -5.24
N GLU A 11 -3.78 0.50 -6.41
CA GLU A 11 -3.37 -0.20 -7.63
C GLU A 11 -1.91 0.10 -8.02
N GLN A 12 -1.49 1.36 -7.91
CA GLN A 12 -0.10 1.75 -8.17
C GLN A 12 0.85 1.16 -7.12
N PHE A 13 0.46 1.21 -5.85
CA PHE A 13 1.21 0.61 -4.75
C PHE A 13 1.42 -0.89 -4.98
N THR A 14 0.34 -1.65 -5.22
CA THR A 14 0.42 -3.09 -5.48
C THR A 14 1.33 -3.41 -6.67
N ALA A 15 1.27 -2.60 -7.75
CA ALA A 15 2.12 -2.80 -8.93
C ALA A 15 3.62 -2.55 -8.66
N MET A 16 3.96 -1.61 -7.77
CA MET A 16 5.34 -1.33 -7.34
C MET A 16 5.82 -2.38 -6.33
N PHE A 17 5.00 -2.71 -5.34
CA PHE A 17 5.31 -3.67 -4.27
C PHE A 17 5.58 -5.08 -4.83
N ARG A 18 4.76 -5.54 -5.79
CA ARG A 18 4.99 -6.83 -6.50
C ARG A 18 6.34 -6.91 -7.21
N ARG A 19 6.89 -5.77 -7.65
CA ARG A 19 8.20 -5.70 -8.31
C ARG A 19 9.33 -5.42 -7.32
N LYS A 20 9.03 -5.33 -6.02
CA LYS A 20 9.92 -4.85 -4.97
C LYS A 20 10.58 -3.51 -5.34
N ALA A 21 9.86 -2.67 -6.09
CA ALA A 21 10.38 -1.38 -6.52
C ALA A 21 10.50 -0.44 -5.32
N PHE A 22 11.67 0.17 -5.14
CA PHE A 22 11.98 1.12 -4.07
C PHE A 22 11.93 0.59 -2.61
N LEU A 23 11.55 -0.67 -2.37
CA LEU A 23 11.46 -1.26 -1.03
C LEU A 23 12.76 -1.14 -0.22
N HIS A 24 13.91 -1.33 -0.86
CA HIS A 24 15.22 -1.33 -0.20
C HIS A 24 15.54 -0.02 0.55
N TRP A 25 14.99 1.11 0.11
CA TRP A 25 15.16 2.39 0.81
C TRP A 25 14.46 2.40 2.17
N TYR A 26 13.32 1.74 2.28
CA TYR A 26 12.56 1.68 3.52
C TYR A 26 13.06 0.57 4.43
N THR A 27 13.36 -0.61 3.88
CA THR A 27 13.91 -1.72 4.66
C THR A 27 15.33 -1.42 5.16
N GLY A 28 16.10 -0.60 4.42
CA GLY A 28 17.42 -0.12 4.85
C GLY A 28 17.38 0.80 6.06
N GLU A 29 16.26 1.49 6.29
CA GLU A 29 16.01 2.34 7.46
C GLU A 29 15.36 1.57 8.63
N GLY A 30 15.21 0.24 8.51
CA GLY A 30 14.72 -0.63 9.58
C GLY A 30 13.23 -1.00 9.51
N MET A 31 12.53 -0.64 8.43
CA MET A 31 11.14 -1.05 8.19
C MET A 31 11.06 -2.53 7.78
N ASP A 32 10.08 -3.28 8.29
CA ASP A 32 9.84 -4.67 7.90
C ASP A 32 8.99 -4.74 6.62
N GLU A 33 9.27 -5.71 5.73
CA GLU A 33 8.48 -5.92 4.51
C GLU A 33 7.01 -6.25 4.84
N MET A 34 6.73 -6.87 6.00
CA MET A 34 5.38 -7.15 6.47
C MET A 34 4.58 -5.88 6.79
N GLU A 35 5.22 -4.80 7.25
CA GLU A 35 4.54 -3.53 7.57
C GLU A 35 3.88 -2.91 6.33
N PHE A 36 4.44 -3.15 5.13
CA PHE A 36 3.83 -2.75 3.86
C PHE A 36 2.53 -3.50 3.59
N THR A 37 2.48 -4.79 3.87
CA THR A 37 1.28 -5.62 3.66
C THR A 37 0.18 -5.28 4.66
N GLU A 38 0.54 -4.94 5.90
CA GLU A 38 -0.40 -4.45 6.91
C GLU A 38 -0.99 -3.09 6.51
N ALA A 39 -0.16 -2.16 6.02
CA ALA A 39 -0.61 -0.86 5.55
C ALA A 39 -1.54 -0.98 4.31
N GLU A 40 -1.26 -1.89 3.39
CA GLU A 40 -2.13 -2.18 2.24
C GLU A 40 -3.51 -2.69 2.70
N SER A 41 -3.54 -3.60 3.69
CA SER A 41 -4.79 -4.11 4.27
C SER A 41 -5.59 -2.98 4.91
N ASN A 42 -4.97 -2.17 5.77
CA ASN A 42 -5.62 -1.04 6.44
C ASN A 42 -6.25 -0.05 5.44
N MET A 43 -5.57 0.21 4.32
CA MET A 43 -6.09 1.09 3.29
C MET A 43 -7.29 0.46 2.55
N ASN A 44 -7.25 -0.85 2.28
CA ASN A 44 -8.38 -1.55 1.66
C ASN A 44 -9.62 -1.56 2.57
N ASP A 45 -9.42 -1.76 3.88
CA ASP A 45 -10.49 -1.69 4.88
C ASP A 45 -11.10 -0.28 4.91
N LEU A 46 -10.26 0.76 4.93
CA LEU A 46 -10.71 2.15 4.86
C LEU A 46 -11.58 2.40 3.62
N VAL A 47 -11.15 1.95 2.44
CA VAL A 47 -11.92 2.10 1.20
C VAL A 47 -13.28 1.39 1.29
N ALA A 48 -13.32 0.22 1.91
CA ALA A 48 -14.54 -0.55 2.13
C ALA A 48 -15.51 0.13 3.11
N GLU A 49 -15.00 0.79 4.16
CA GLU A 49 -15.82 1.54 5.12
C GLU A 49 -16.53 2.75 4.51
N TYR A 50 -15.97 3.35 3.46
CA TYR A 50 -16.60 4.46 2.75
C TYR A 50 -17.70 4.03 1.75
N GLN A 51 -18.06 2.73 1.67
CA GLN A 51 -19.14 2.22 0.80
C GLN A 51 -20.54 2.60 1.29
#